data_AF-A0A6A8LRH5-F1
#
_entry.id   AF-A0A6A8LRH5-F1
#
_cell.length_a   1.000
_cell.length_b   1.000
_cell.length_c   1.000
_cell.angle_alpha   90.00
_cell.angle_beta   90.00
_cell.angle_gamma   90.00
#
_symmetry.space_group_name_H-M   'P 1'
#
loop_
_entity.id
_entity.type
_entity.pdbx_description
1 polymer ?
#
loop_
_entity_poly.entity_id
_entity_poly.type
_entity_poly.pdbx_seq_one_letter_code
_entity_poly.pdbx_strand_id
1 'polypeptide(L)'
;KTSLNNPKFYQLWQDVIQTGLLLNEKYQNKKQFTFYQKYTRKDVCRLLNWKKDVSAPMYGYRVGEKECPIFITYKKDSEDKRNAKYRNDLQNGKSLRWYTRSPRHIDSDEVQRLLAKDKMGNYKIKLHLFVKRSDADGKGFYYLGEGKIVSDSVREEIVGKKTAVGMNIELQHPLETKMYDLLFTE
;
A
#
# COMPACT_ATOMS: atom_id res chain seq x y z
N LYS A 1 -27.38 -25.27 -1.37
CA LYS A 1 -28.09 -25.41 -0.06
C LYS A 1 -28.02 -26.83 0.49
N THR A 2 -27.90 -27.88 -0.34
CA THR A 2 -27.78 -29.29 0.07
C THR A 2 -26.44 -29.69 0.69
N SER A 3 -25.35 -28.96 0.43
CA SER A 3 -24.01 -29.32 0.90
C SER A 3 -23.83 -29.25 2.42
N LEU A 4 -24.62 -28.43 3.13
CA LEU A 4 -24.55 -28.33 4.60
C LEU A 4 -25.09 -29.56 5.31
N ASN A 5 -25.88 -30.41 4.63
CA ASN A 5 -26.37 -31.66 5.19
C ASN A 5 -25.31 -32.78 5.14
N ASN A 6 -24.17 -32.55 4.48
CA ASN A 6 -23.04 -33.45 4.52
C ASN A 6 -22.20 -33.15 5.79
N PRO A 7 -22.09 -34.08 6.75
CA PRO A 7 -21.41 -33.83 8.02
C PRO A 7 -19.95 -33.39 7.87
N LYS A 8 -19.23 -33.96 6.89
CA LYS A 8 -17.83 -33.61 6.63
C LYS A 8 -17.70 -32.19 6.08
N PHE A 9 -18.58 -31.81 5.17
CA PHE A 9 -18.61 -30.42 4.67
C PHE A 9 -18.98 -29.44 5.77
N TYR A 10 -19.96 -29.77 6.62
CA TYR A 10 -20.36 -28.94 7.74
C TYR A 10 -19.22 -28.70 8.72
N GLN A 11 -18.45 -29.74 9.09
CA GLN A 11 -17.28 -29.60 9.94
C GLN A 11 -16.21 -28.68 9.32
N LEU A 12 -15.86 -28.87 8.05
CA LEU A 12 -14.90 -28.01 7.34
C LEU A 12 -15.41 -26.56 7.21
N TRP A 13 -16.73 -26.39 7.06
CA TRP A 13 -17.36 -25.08 7.01
C TRP A 13 -17.29 -24.37 8.37
N GLN A 14 -17.53 -25.07 9.48
CA GLN A 14 -17.34 -24.50 10.82
C GLN A 14 -15.87 -24.14 11.07
N ASP A 15 -14.95 -25.01 10.68
CA ASP A 15 -13.51 -24.81 10.83
C ASP A 15 -13.00 -23.55 10.11
N VAL A 16 -13.42 -23.33 8.86
CA VAL A 16 -13.00 -22.13 8.12
C VAL A 16 -13.55 -20.84 8.73
N ILE A 17 -14.76 -20.87 9.29
CA ILE A 17 -15.34 -19.71 9.99
C ILE A 17 -14.58 -19.45 11.29
N GLN A 18 -14.34 -20.47 12.11
CA GLN A 18 -13.62 -20.31 13.37
C GLN A 18 -12.18 -19.83 13.13
N THR A 19 -11.49 -20.43 12.16
CA THR A 19 -10.15 -20.00 11.75
C THR A 19 -10.15 -18.55 11.28
N GLY A 20 -11.15 -18.15 10.47
CA GLY A 20 -11.30 -16.77 10.03
C GLY A 20 -11.49 -15.78 11.18
N LEU A 21 -12.32 -16.13 12.17
CA LEU A 21 -12.56 -15.31 13.36
C LEU A 21 -11.29 -15.16 14.20
N LEU A 22 -10.56 -16.26 14.45
CA LEU A 22 -9.30 -16.25 15.20
C LEU A 22 -8.22 -15.41 14.51
N LEU A 23 -8.06 -15.56 13.18
CA LEU A 23 -7.13 -14.73 12.41
C LEU A 23 -7.47 -13.23 12.50
N ASN A 24 -8.77 -12.92 12.61
CA ASN A 24 -9.28 -11.57 12.66
C ASN A 24 -9.12 -10.89 14.04
N GLU A 25 -8.82 -11.62 15.11
CA GLU A 25 -8.61 -11.04 16.46
C GLU A 25 -7.45 -10.03 16.50
N LYS A 26 -6.46 -10.18 15.61
CA LYS A 26 -5.32 -9.26 15.47
C LYS A 26 -5.69 -7.96 14.74
N TYR A 27 -6.90 -7.86 14.22
CA TYR A 27 -7.39 -6.73 13.43
C TYR A 27 -8.47 -5.95 14.19
N GLN A 28 -8.41 -4.63 14.06
CA GLN A 28 -9.40 -3.71 14.60
C GLN A 28 -10.56 -3.57 13.62
N ASN A 29 -11.64 -4.34 13.81
CA ASN A 29 -12.79 -4.41 12.89
C ASN A 29 -13.52 -3.07 12.64
N LYS A 30 -13.33 -2.08 13.50
CA LYS A 30 -13.89 -0.73 13.34
C LYS A 30 -13.01 0.20 12.48
N LYS A 31 -11.80 -0.23 12.13
CA LYS A 31 -10.89 0.50 11.25
C LYS A 31 -10.79 -0.21 9.92
N GLN A 32 -10.65 0.58 8.86
CA GLN A 32 -10.43 0.03 7.52
C GLN A 32 -9.12 -0.77 7.44
N PHE A 33 -8.07 -0.27 8.09
CA PHE A 33 -6.79 -0.94 8.22
C PHE A 33 -6.26 -0.80 9.65
N THR A 34 -5.66 -1.88 10.14
CA THR A 34 -4.97 -1.97 11.42
C THR A 34 -3.47 -1.81 11.20
N PHE A 35 -2.83 -0.93 11.97
CA PHE A 35 -1.38 -0.70 11.93
C PHE A 35 -0.61 -2.02 12.08
N TYR A 36 0.45 -2.15 11.28
CA TYR A 36 1.40 -3.26 11.29
C TYR A 36 0.80 -4.66 11.09
N GLN A 37 -0.45 -4.74 10.64
CA GLN A 37 -0.99 -5.99 10.11
C GLN A 37 -0.72 -6.11 8.61
N LYS A 38 -0.69 -7.34 8.12
CA LYS A 38 -0.38 -7.66 6.72
C LYS A 38 -1.64 -7.68 5.87
N TYR A 39 -1.58 -7.03 4.72
CA TYR A 39 -2.65 -7.07 3.71
C TYR A 39 -2.08 -7.47 2.37
N THR A 40 -2.77 -8.35 1.66
CA THR A 40 -2.52 -8.52 0.23
C THR A 40 -3.19 -7.39 -0.55
N ARG A 41 -2.77 -7.17 -1.79
CA ARG A 41 -3.47 -6.21 -2.69
C ARG A 41 -4.96 -6.53 -2.85
N LYS A 42 -5.33 -7.80 -2.77
CA LYS A 42 -6.72 -8.26 -2.84
C LYS A 42 -7.50 -7.85 -1.60
N ASP A 43 -6.90 -7.97 -0.42
CA ASP A 43 -7.53 -7.54 0.84
C ASP A 43 -7.72 -6.03 0.84
N VAL A 44 -6.69 -5.27 0.44
CA VAL A 44 -6.79 -3.82 0.30
C VAL A 44 -7.88 -3.42 -0.68
N CYS A 45 -7.97 -4.05 -1.84
CA CYS A 45 -9.03 -3.75 -2.82
C CYS A 45 -10.43 -3.97 -2.24
N ARG A 46 -10.62 -5.01 -1.43
CA ARG A 46 -11.89 -5.30 -0.76
C ARG A 46 -12.19 -4.28 0.34
N LEU A 47 -11.21 -3.96 1.18
CA LEU A 47 -11.37 -3.03 2.31
C LEU A 47 -11.56 -1.57 1.89
N LEU A 48 -11.08 -1.20 0.70
CA LEU A 48 -11.39 0.09 0.05
C LEU A 48 -12.81 0.13 -0.56
N ASN A 49 -13.57 -0.98 -0.52
CA ASN A 49 -14.91 -1.10 -1.07
C ASN A 49 -15.02 -0.68 -2.55
N TRP A 50 -13.99 -0.95 -3.35
CA TRP A 50 -14.01 -0.62 -4.77
C TRP A 50 -14.94 -1.56 -5.54
N LYS A 51 -15.73 -1.00 -6.46
CA LYS A 51 -16.76 -1.73 -7.24
C LYS A 51 -16.20 -2.91 -8.06
N LYS A 52 -14.93 -2.86 -8.45
CA LYS A 52 -14.26 -3.89 -9.24
C LYS A 52 -13.00 -4.33 -8.51
N ASP A 53 -12.71 -5.63 -8.51
CA ASP A 53 -11.40 -6.14 -8.09
C ASP A 53 -10.35 -5.67 -9.10
N VAL A 54 -9.54 -4.71 -8.68
CA VAL A 54 -8.43 -4.13 -9.44
C VAL A 54 -7.10 -4.40 -8.74
N SER A 55 -7.04 -5.45 -7.92
CA SER A 55 -5.84 -5.85 -7.17
C SER A 55 -4.67 -6.24 -8.07
N ALA A 56 -4.95 -6.86 -9.22
CA ALA A 56 -3.95 -7.23 -10.22
C ALA A 56 -3.27 -6.02 -10.90
N PRO A 57 -4.00 -5.02 -11.42
CA PRO A 57 -3.40 -3.86 -12.08
C PRO A 57 -2.93 -2.75 -11.12
N MET A 58 -2.78 -2.99 -9.82
CA MET A 58 -2.28 -1.95 -8.90
C MET A 58 -0.81 -1.59 -9.15
N TYR A 59 0.06 -2.50 -9.61
CA TYR A 59 1.45 -2.22 -10.01
C TYR A 59 2.23 -1.19 -9.15
N GLY A 60 2.04 -1.20 -7.82
CA GLY A 60 2.66 -0.25 -6.89
C GLY A 60 1.72 0.79 -6.30
N TYR A 61 0.67 1.25 -6.99
CA TYR A 61 -0.39 2.10 -6.42
C TYR A 61 -1.60 2.25 -7.35
N ARG A 62 -2.72 2.73 -6.82
CA ARG A 62 -3.85 3.13 -7.66
C ARG A 62 -4.61 4.30 -7.08
N VAL A 63 -4.79 5.35 -7.87
CA VAL A 63 -5.52 6.56 -7.46
C VAL A 63 -7.03 6.33 -7.63
N GLY A 64 -7.71 6.03 -6.51
CA GLY A 64 -9.16 5.97 -6.42
C GLY A 64 -9.79 7.36 -6.29
N GLU A 65 -11.11 7.42 -6.09
CA GLU A 65 -11.82 8.71 -5.97
C GLU A 65 -11.44 9.47 -4.70
N LYS A 66 -11.20 8.76 -3.59
CA LYS A 66 -10.87 9.34 -2.28
C LYS A 66 -9.57 8.82 -1.69
N GLU A 67 -9.07 7.69 -2.17
CA GLU A 67 -8.00 6.93 -1.53
C GLU A 67 -7.01 6.41 -2.57
N CYS A 68 -5.74 6.34 -2.18
CA CYS A 68 -4.66 5.77 -2.97
C CYS A 68 -3.84 4.81 -2.10
N PRO A 69 -4.05 3.49 -2.20
CA PRO A 69 -3.13 2.52 -1.62
C PRO A 69 -1.81 2.52 -2.39
N ILE A 70 -0.71 2.57 -1.66
CA ILE A 70 0.67 2.56 -2.17
C ILE A 70 1.36 1.32 -1.61
N PHE A 71 1.94 0.50 -2.49
CA PHE A 71 2.62 -0.74 -2.19
C PHE A 71 4.09 -0.64 -2.53
N ILE A 72 4.95 -0.80 -1.54
CA ILE A 72 6.40 -0.69 -1.69
C ILE A 72 7.04 -2.00 -1.22
N THR A 73 7.78 -2.63 -2.13
CA THR A 73 8.77 -3.64 -1.76
C THR A 73 10.09 -2.89 -1.61
N TYR A 74 10.67 -2.86 -0.41
CA TYR A 74 11.85 -2.03 -0.13
C TYR A 74 13.12 -2.59 -0.78
N LYS A 75 13.60 -3.74 -0.30
CA LYS A 75 14.71 -4.51 -0.88
C LYS A 75 14.26 -5.18 -2.17
N LYS A 76 15.05 -4.99 -3.22
CA LYS A 76 14.79 -5.53 -4.56
C LYS A 76 15.65 -6.77 -4.71
N ASP A 77 15.04 -7.90 -5.08
CA ASP A 77 15.79 -9.16 -5.19
C ASP A 77 16.69 -9.21 -6.44
N SER A 78 16.48 -8.32 -7.41
CA SER A 78 17.26 -8.21 -8.65
C SER A 78 17.10 -6.83 -9.25
N GLU A 79 18.16 -6.32 -9.87
CA GLU A 79 18.18 -5.05 -10.60
C GLU A 79 17.31 -5.07 -11.87
N ASP A 80 17.03 -6.26 -12.43
CA ASP A 80 16.24 -6.42 -13.65
C ASP A 80 14.74 -6.26 -13.42
N LYS A 81 14.28 -6.33 -12.16
CA LYS A 81 12.86 -6.18 -11.85
C LYS A 81 12.41 -4.75 -12.17
N ARG A 82 11.23 -4.60 -12.78
CA ARG A 82 10.64 -3.28 -13.13
C ARG A 82 10.56 -2.29 -11.98
N ASN A 83 10.42 -2.78 -10.74
CA ASN A 83 10.34 -1.95 -9.54
C ASN A 83 11.72 -1.59 -8.96
N ALA A 84 12.82 -2.20 -9.45
CA ALA A 84 14.16 -1.99 -8.94
C ALA A 84 14.72 -0.60 -9.24
N LYS A 85 14.29 -0.02 -10.36
CA LYS A 85 14.62 1.37 -10.75
C LYS A 85 14.13 2.45 -9.78
N TYR A 86 13.17 2.16 -8.91
CA TYR A 86 12.63 3.14 -7.96
C TYR A 86 13.36 3.03 -6.63
N ARG A 87 14.16 4.05 -6.31
CA ARG A 87 14.90 4.18 -5.04
C ARG A 87 13.97 4.76 -3.98
N ASN A 88 13.15 3.91 -3.38
CA ASN A 88 12.28 4.32 -2.28
C ASN A 88 13.13 4.35 -1.02
N ASP A 89 13.39 5.53 -0.48
CA ASP A 89 14.29 5.74 0.66
C ASP A 89 13.51 6.31 1.84
N LEU A 90 13.63 5.68 3.00
CA LEU A 90 12.98 6.14 4.22
C LEU A 90 13.96 6.95 5.06
N GLN A 91 13.69 8.24 5.15
CA GLN A 91 14.50 9.20 5.90
C GLN A 91 13.87 9.49 7.25
N ASN A 92 14.71 9.51 8.29
CA ASN A 92 14.33 9.87 9.66
C ASN A 92 13.14 9.07 10.22
N GLY A 93 12.94 7.83 9.74
CA GLY A 93 11.85 6.94 10.17
C GLY A 93 10.43 7.44 9.83
N LYS A 94 10.29 8.51 9.03
CA LYS A 94 9.01 9.21 8.80
C LYS A 94 8.79 9.68 7.38
N SER A 95 9.84 10.09 6.65
CA SER A 95 9.72 10.67 5.30
C SER A 95 10.17 9.66 4.26
N LEU A 96 9.25 9.13 3.46
CA LEU A 96 9.55 8.13 2.44
C LEU A 96 9.59 8.78 1.06
N ARG A 97 10.74 8.71 0.36
CA ARG A 97 10.80 9.05 -1.07
C ARG A 97 10.00 8.01 -1.85
N TRP A 98 9.03 8.46 -2.61
CA TRP A 98 8.16 7.63 -3.43
C TRP A 98 8.06 8.18 -4.85
N TYR A 99 7.81 7.28 -5.79
CA TYR A 99 7.75 7.58 -7.21
C TYR A 99 6.46 7.05 -7.83
N THR A 100 5.87 7.84 -8.73
CA THR A 100 4.83 7.35 -9.62
C THR A 100 5.39 6.29 -10.57
N ARG A 101 4.51 5.53 -11.21
CA ARG A 101 4.92 4.61 -12.29
C ARG A 101 5.39 5.47 -13.46
N SER A 102 6.50 5.11 -14.10
CA SER A 102 6.89 5.77 -15.36
C SER A 102 6.24 5.13 -16.59
N PRO A 103 5.90 5.91 -17.63
CA PRO A 103 6.07 7.36 -17.74
C PRO A 103 4.94 8.15 -17.06
N ARG A 104 5.27 9.15 -16.25
CA ARG A 104 4.34 10.16 -15.73
C ARG A 104 5.04 11.49 -15.53
N HIS A 105 4.26 12.53 -15.71
CA HIS A 105 4.64 13.94 -15.60
C HIS A 105 3.73 14.61 -14.57
N ILE A 106 4.11 15.80 -14.13
CA ILE A 106 3.32 16.56 -13.15
C ILE A 106 1.90 16.81 -13.69
N ASP A 107 1.78 17.10 -14.98
CA ASP A 107 0.50 17.37 -15.67
C ASP A 107 -0.36 16.12 -15.92
N SER A 108 0.16 14.92 -15.67
CA SER A 108 -0.59 13.68 -15.88
C SER A 108 -1.80 13.60 -14.94
N ASP A 109 -2.97 13.21 -15.47
CA ASP A 109 -4.24 13.18 -14.72
C ASP A 109 -4.15 12.51 -13.33
N GLU A 110 -3.44 11.36 -13.24
CA GLU A 110 -3.31 10.68 -11.94
C GLU A 110 -2.45 11.46 -10.95
N VAL A 111 -1.46 12.21 -11.42
CA VAL A 111 -0.59 13.05 -10.58
C VAL A 111 -1.34 14.29 -10.14
N GLN A 112 -2.05 14.94 -11.06
CA GLN A 112 -2.92 16.07 -10.72
C GLN A 112 -3.98 15.68 -9.69
N ARG A 113 -4.57 14.48 -9.79
CA ARG A 113 -5.50 13.96 -8.78
C ARG A 113 -4.84 13.72 -7.42
N LEU A 114 -3.62 13.18 -7.38
CA LEU A 114 -2.86 13.02 -6.14
C LEU A 114 -2.55 14.36 -5.47
N LEU A 115 -2.22 15.37 -6.27
CA LEU A 115 -1.82 16.70 -5.79
C LEU A 115 -3.02 17.63 -5.52
N ALA A 116 -4.22 17.26 -5.97
CA ALA A 116 -5.41 18.08 -5.83
C ALA A 116 -5.75 18.34 -4.35
N LYS A 117 -5.93 19.62 -4.02
CA LYS A 117 -6.33 20.08 -2.70
C LYS A 117 -7.77 20.59 -2.68
N ASP A 118 -8.42 20.50 -1.53
CA ASP A 118 -9.71 21.15 -1.27
C ASP A 118 -9.54 22.65 -0.97
N LYS A 119 -10.65 23.34 -0.70
CA LYS A 119 -10.65 24.79 -0.39
C LYS A 119 -9.89 25.13 0.90
N MET A 120 -9.67 24.15 1.79
CA MET A 120 -8.93 24.31 3.04
C MET A 120 -7.44 23.93 2.89
N GLY A 121 -7.00 23.57 1.68
CA GLY A 121 -5.63 23.18 1.41
C GLY A 121 -5.28 21.72 1.75
N ASN A 122 -6.28 20.88 2.10
CA ASN A 122 -6.05 19.46 2.36
C ASN A 122 -6.05 18.67 1.07
N TYR A 123 -5.18 17.66 0.97
CA TYR A 123 -5.20 16.73 -0.15
C TYR A 123 -6.55 16.00 -0.21
N LYS A 124 -7.16 15.98 -1.39
CA LYS A 124 -8.43 15.29 -1.63
C LYS A 124 -8.30 13.77 -1.59
N ILE A 125 -7.10 13.25 -1.86
CA ILE A 125 -6.80 11.82 -1.87
C ILE A 125 -6.02 11.45 -0.62
N LYS A 126 -6.57 10.52 0.16
CA LYS A 126 -5.90 9.91 1.31
C LYS A 126 -4.92 8.83 0.85
N LEU A 127 -3.67 8.91 1.29
CA LEU A 127 -2.65 7.91 0.97
C LEU A 127 -2.57 6.84 2.06
N HIS A 128 -2.56 5.57 1.67
CA HIS A 128 -2.37 4.44 2.57
C HIS A 128 -1.10 3.67 2.19
N LEU A 129 -0.16 3.54 3.11
CA LEU A 129 1.14 2.94 2.82
C LEU A 129 1.19 1.48 3.27
N PHE A 130 1.57 0.61 2.35
CA PHE A 130 1.73 -0.83 2.54
C PHE A 130 3.14 -1.23 2.11
N VAL A 131 3.95 -1.73 3.04
CA VAL A 131 5.36 -1.99 2.80
C VAL A 131 5.73 -3.42 3.18
N LYS A 132 6.63 -4.04 2.41
CA LYS A 132 7.32 -5.28 2.79
C LYS A 132 8.80 -5.14 2.50
N ARG A 133 9.63 -5.91 3.21
CA ARG A 133 11.08 -5.83 3.03
C ARG A 133 11.48 -6.35 1.66
N SER A 134 11.06 -7.57 1.28
CA SER A 134 11.42 -8.17 -0.02
C SER A 134 10.27 -8.98 -0.64
N ASP A 135 10.45 -9.51 -1.86
CA ASP A 135 9.42 -10.41 -2.40
C ASP A 135 9.41 -11.80 -1.72
N ALA A 136 10.48 -12.18 -1.03
CA ALA A 136 10.57 -13.43 -0.26
C ALA A 136 9.60 -13.46 0.94
N ASP A 137 9.18 -12.31 1.47
CA ASP A 137 8.24 -12.21 2.61
C ASP A 137 6.78 -12.56 2.22
N GLY A 138 6.56 -12.95 0.96
CA GLY A 138 5.28 -13.38 0.44
C GLY A 138 4.44 -12.24 -0.15
N LYS A 139 3.11 -12.48 -0.20
CA LYS A 139 2.15 -11.59 -0.87
C LYS A 139 1.64 -10.43 0.00
N GLY A 140 1.82 -10.53 1.32
CA GLY A 140 1.33 -9.55 2.29
C GLY A 140 2.28 -8.38 2.47
N PHE A 141 1.72 -7.20 2.71
CA PHE A 141 2.43 -5.96 3.01
C PHE A 141 1.95 -5.42 4.35
N TYR A 142 2.86 -4.98 5.21
CA TYR A 142 2.54 -4.32 6.46
C TYR A 142 1.93 -2.94 6.20
N TYR A 143 0.79 -2.66 6.82
CA TYR A 143 0.20 -1.33 6.78
C TYR A 143 0.93 -0.38 7.74
N LEU A 144 1.46 0.72 7.20
CA LEU A 144 2.24 1.73 7.95
C LEU A 144 1.43 2.97 8.32
N GLY A 145 0.13 2.98 8.02
CA GLY A 145 -0.71 4.15 8.27
C GLY A 145 -0.91 5.04 7.05
N GLU A 146 -1.43 6.24 7.34
CA GLU A 146 -1.64 7.28 6.36
C GLU A 146 -0.40 8.15 6.19
N GLY A 147 -0.21 8.70 4.99
CA GLY A 147 0.85 9.64 4.67
C GLY A 147 0.34 10.90 3.97
N LYS A 148 1.14 11.96 4.02
CA LYS A 148 0.88 13.23 3.32
C LYS A 148 2.03 13.54 2.37
N ILE A 149 1.70 14.03 1.18
CA ILE A 149 2.70 14.49 0.22
C ILE A 149 3.33 15.78 0.74
N VAL A 150 4.65 15.85 0.75
CA VAL A 150 5.38 17.08 1.02
C VAL A 150 5.44 17.89 -0.28
N SER A 151 4.68 18.98 -0.36
CA SER A 151 4.38 19.67 -1.64
C SER A 151 5.62 20.18 -2.39
N ASP A 152 6.63 20.65 -1.67
CA ASP A 152 7.88 21.20 -2.21
C ASP A 152 8.83 20.12 -2.76
N SER A 153 8.67 18.87 -2.33
CA SER A 153 9.48 17.72 -2.74
C SER A 153 9.09 17.13 -4.11
N VAL A 154 7.96 17.58 -4.67
CA VAL A 154 7.39 17.07 -5.92
C VAL A 154 8.23 17.55 -7.10
N ARG A 155 8.82 16.61 -7.84
CA ARG A 155 9.68 16.88 -9.00
C ARG A 155 9.53 15.79 -10.05
N GLU A 156 9.68 16.16 -11.32
CA GLU A 156 9.92 15.17 -12.38
C GLU A 156 11.36 14.68 -12.30
N GLU A 157 11.54 13.37 -12.41
CA GLU A 157 12.84 12.70 -12.34
C GLU A 157 12.92 11.61 -13.42
N ILE A 158 14.13 11.40 -13.94
CA ILE A 158 14.39 10.31 -14.87
C ILE A 158 14.62 9.03 -14.09
N VAL A 159 13.70 8.07 -14.24
CA VAL A 159 13.77 6.76 -13.62
C VAL A 159 13.97 5.68 -14.69
N GLY A 160 15.21 5.19 -14.79
CA GLY A 160 15.67 4.36 -15.89
C GLY A 160 15.84 5.21 -17.15
N LYS A 161 14.90 5.11 -18.11
CA LYS A 161 14.90 5.89 -19.36
C LYS A 161 13.62 6.71 -19.57
N LYS A 162 12.79 6.84 -18.53
CA LYS A 162 11.47 7.48 -18.61
C LYS A 162 11.24 8.37 -17.40
N THR A 163 10.47 9.43 -17.58
CA THR A 163 10.09 10.34 -16.50
C THR A 163 9.13 9.68 -15.52
N ALA A 164 9.36 9.88 -14.22
CA ALA A 164 8.40 9.67 -13.15
C ALA A 164 8.31 10.95 -12.32
N VAL A 165 7.25 11.07 -11.52
CA VAL A 165 7.16 12.13 -10.52
C VAL A 165 7.59 11.55 -9.19
N GLY A 166 8.70 12.05 -8.65
CA GLY A 166 9.18 11.75 -7.31
C GLY A 166 8.60 12.74 -6.30
N MET A 167 8.23 12.24 -5.12
CA MET A 167 7.74 13.04 -4.01
C MET A 167 8.03 12.36 -2.67
N ASN A 168 8.21 13.14 -1.63
CA ASN A 168 8.30 12.64 -0.27
C ASN A 168 6.88 12.47 0.29
N ILE A 169 6.64 11.33 0.92
CA ILE A 169 5.44 11.05 1.69
C ILE A 169 5.84 11.00 3.16
N GLU A 170 5.31 11.95 3.92
CA GLU A 170 5.50 11.99 5.36
C GLU A 170 4.42 11.15 6.05
N LEU A 171 4.83 10.13 6.80
CA LEU A 171 3.94 9.32 7.63
C LEU A 171 3.32 10.20 8.72
N GLN A 172 2.00 10.09 8.90
CA GLN A 172 1.30 10.81 9.97
C GLN A 172 1.73 10.31 11.36
N HIS A 173 2.10 9.04 11.46
CA HIS A 173 2.67 8.42 12.65
C HIS A 173 4.07 7.91 12.30
N PRO A 174 5.14 8.37 12.99
CA PRO A 174 6.47 7.80 12.81
C PRO A 174 6.47 6.29 13.05
N LEU A 175 7.38 5.57 12.39
CA LEU A 175 7.50 4.14 12.60
C LEU A 175 8.03 3.81 13.99
N GLU A 176 7.47 2.77 14.59
CA GLU A 176 8.09 2.14 15.74
C GLU A 176 9.44 1.52 15.33
N THR A 177 10.45 1.60 16.20
CA THR A 177 11.80 1.10 15.94
C THR A 177 11.79 -0.34 15.43
N LYS A 178 11.01 -1.23 16.07
CA LYS A 178 10.89 -2.63 15.65
C LYS A 178 10.39 -2.78 14.20
N MET A 179 9.46 -1.92 13.77
CA MET A 179 8.92 -1.95 12.42
C MET A 179 9.86 -1.31 11.41
N TYR A 180 10.62 -0.30 11.83
CA TYR A 180 11.71 0.24 11.04
C TYR A 180 12.76 -0.85 10.76
N ASP A 181 13.25 -1.51 11.82
CA ASP A 181 14.27 -2.57 11.71
C ASP A 181 13.77 -3.74 10.85
N LEU A 182 12.52 -4.17 11.06
CA LEU A 182 11.94 -5.28 10.30
C LEU A 182 11.88 -5.00 8.78
N LEU A 183 11.68 -3.75 8.37
CA LEU A 183 11.34 -3.40 6.98
C LEU A 183 12.48 -2.74 6.21
N PHE A 184 13.33 -1.98 6.90
CA PHE A 184 14.25 -1.02 6.30
C PHE A 184 15.72 -1.25 6.67
N THR A 185 16.03 -2.08 7.66
CA THR A 185 17.42 -2.49 7.96
C THR A 185 17.74 -3.85 7.33
N GLU A 186 19.03 -4.12 7.15
CA GLU A 186 19.53 -5.37 6.54
C GLU A 186 19.31 -6.60 7.44
#